data_AF-A0A8J3FSB8-F1
#
_entry.id   AF-A0A8J3FSB8-F1
#
_cell.length_a   1.000
_cell.length_b   1.000
_cell.length_c   1.000
_cell.angle_alpha   90.00
_cell.angle_beta   90.00
_cell.angle_gamma   90.00
#
_symmetry.space_group_name_H-M   'P 1'
#
loop_
_entity.id
_entity.type
_entity.pdbx_description
1 polymer ?
#
loop_
_entity_poly.entity_id
_entity_poly.type
_entity_poly.pdbx_seq_one_letter_code
_entity_poly.pdbx_strand_id
1 'polypeptide(L)'
;MSDAIPHLIEHLVELRRRQWTFVRTDPGDPDSPILGRYLWPPRLNAVDTLTLLSHRECVAMRLRVSDATDINPAASPPLLWGRAGTPADVLAALLDLPAPDAPTAPRLTLPRPELWTPSSAS
;
A
#
# COMPACT_ATOMS: atom_id res chain seq x y z
N MET A 1 -1.64 17.09 25.84
CA MET A 1 -0.49 16.18 26.08
C MET A 1 -0.84 14.88 25.38
N SER A 2 -0.10 14.50 24.33
CA SER A 2 -0.61 13.71 23.21
C SER A 2 -0.61 12.19 23.47
N ASP A 3 -1.79 11.57 23.49
CA ASP A 3 -2.03 10.12 23.53
C ASP A 3 -1.53 9.36 22.29
N ALA A 4 -0.90 10.03 21.32
CA ALA A 4 -0.53 9.45 20.03
C ALA A 4 0.72 8.55 20.06
N ILE A 5 1.62 8.73 21.03
CA ILE A 5 2.93 8.04 21.06
C ILE A 5 2.81 6.54 21.39
N PRO A 6 2.00 6.09 22.38
CA PRO A 6 1.83 4.67 22.68
C PRO A 6 1.30 3.87 21.48
N HIS A 7 0.30 4.40 20.77
CA HIS A 7 -0.31 3.71 19.62
C HIS A 7 0.66 3.58 18.44
N LEU A 8 1.55 4.55 18.25
CA LEU A 8 2.59 4.46 17.22
C LEU A 8 3.56 3.29 17.49
N ILE A 9 3.98 3.10 18.74
CA ILE A 9 4.90 2.02 19.12
C ILE A 9 4.22 0.66 18.89
N GLU A 10 2.96 0.52 19.29
CA GLU A 10 2.18 -0.70 19.07
C GLU A 10 2.07 -1.05 17.58
N HIS A 11 1.78 -0.07 16.73
CA HIS A 11 1.75 -0.27 15.28
C HIS A 11 3.11 -0.70 14.72
N LEU A 12 4.21 -0.09 15.14
CA LEU A 12 5.56 -0.47 14.69
C LEU A 12 5.93 -1.89 15.11
N VAL A 13 5.54 -2.31 16.32
CA VAL A 13 5.70 -3.70 16.78
C VAL A 13 4.92 -4.66 15.90
N GLU A 14 3.70 -4.30 15.51
CA GLU A 14 2.87 -5.12 14.64
C GLU A 14 3.46 -5.25 13.22
N LEU A 15 3.97 -4.16 12.64
CA LEU A 15 4.70 -4.23 11.36
C LEU A 15 5.91 -5.17 11.45
N ARG A 16 6.67 -5.10 12.55
CA ARG A 16 7.80 -6.01 12.78
C ARG A 16 7.35 -7.46 12.88
N ARG A 17 6.23 -7.76 13.56
CA ARG A 17 5.64 -9.11 13.63
C ARG A 17 5.23 -9.64 12.26
N ARG A 18 4.68 -8.76 11.41
CA ARG A 18 4.35 -9.04 10.01
C ARG A 18 5.59 -9.06 9.10
N GLN A 19 6.81 -9.04 9.66
CA GLN A 19 8.07 -9.14 8.90
C GLN A 19 8.24 -8.03 7.84
N TRP A 20 7.74 -6.83 8.11
CA TRP A 20 8.05 -5.66 7.29
C TRP A 20 9.57 -5.43 7.23
N THR A 21 10.06 -5.12 6.03
CA THR A 21 11.45 -4.73 5.83
C THR A 21 11.54 -3.23 5.65
N PHE A 22 12.47 -2.58 6.36
CA PHE A 22 12.69 -1.14 6.30
C PHE A 22 14.11 -0.83 5.84
N VAL A 23 14.25 0.14 4.94
CA VAL A 23 15.53 0.65 4.46
C VAL A 23 15.47 2.18 4.41
N ARG A 24 16.59 2.83 4.68
CA ARG A 24 16.75 4.24 4.30
C ARG A 24 16.96 4.33 2.80
N THR A 25 16.33 5.31 2.16
CA THR A 25 16.54 5.53 0.72
C THR A 25 17.96 5.97 0.42
N ASP A 26 18.58 6.74 1.32
CA ASP A 26 20.01 7.06 1.31
C ASP A 26 20.61 6.80 2.70
N PRO A 27 21.37 5.70 2.90
CA PRO A 27 21.97 5.38 4.19
C PRO A 27 22.98 6.43 4.70
N GLY A 28 23.54 7.27 3.82
CA GLY A 28 24.49 8.32 4.18
C GLY A 28 23.83 9.60 4.70
N ASP A 29 22.53 9.76 4.46
CA ASP A 29 21.74 10.92 4.88
C ASP A 29 20.78 10.54 6.02
N PRO A 30 20.96 11.09 7.25
CA PRO A 30 20.07 10.81 8.37
C PRO A 30 18.65 11.34 8.17
N ASP A 31 18.46 12.33 7.30
CA ASP A 31 17.17 12.93 6.96
C ASP A 31 16.50 12.22 5.76
N SER A 32 17.16 11.22 5.18
CA SER A 32 16.57 10.46 4.09
C SER A 32 15.30 9.71 4.53
N PRO A 33 14.28 9.66 3.66
CA PRO A 33 13.07 8.89 3.94
C PRO A 33 13.36 7.44 4.28
N ILE A 34 12.53 6.89 5.17
CA ILE A 34 12.54 5.46 5.47
C ILE A 34 11.46 4.79 4.62
N LEU A 35 11.87 3.83 3.79
CA LEU A 35 10.98 3.00 3.00
C LEU A 35 10.78 1.65 3.69
N GLY A 36 9.55 1.37 4.09
CA GLY A 36 9.05 0.08 4.51
C GLY A 36 8.35 -0.64 3.36
N ARG A 37 8.51 -1.97 3.32
CA ARG A 37 7.71 -2.84 2.44
C ARG A 37 7.33 -4.13 3.12
N TYR A 38 6.15 -4.62 2.77
CA TYR A 38 5.67 -5.96 3.07
C TYR A 38 5.22 -6.65 1.79
N LEU A 39 5.87 -7.77 1.48
CA LEU A 39 5.56 -8.61 0.34
C LEU A 39 4.55 -9.65 0.78
N TRP A 40 3.34 -9.59 0.22
CA TRP A 40 2.36 -10.66 0.42
C TRP A 40 2.84 -11.96 -0.25
N PRO A 41 2.34 -13.13 0.17
CA PRO A 41 2.61 -14.39 -0.52
C PRO A 41 2.37 -14.25 -2.04
N PRO A 42 3.22 -14.85 -2.91
CA PRO A 42 3.16 -14.62 -4.36
C PRO A 42 1.77 -14.80 -4.97
N ARG A 43 0.98 -15.77 -4.49
CA ARG A 43 -0.40 -16.02 -4.93
C ARG A 43 -1.36 -14.82 -4.79
N LEU A 44 -1.01 -13.83 -3.96
CA LEU A 44 -1.83 -12.65 -3.67
C LEU A 44 -1.44 -11.42 -4.49
N ASN A 45 -0.29 -11.45 -5.17
CA ASN A 45 0.07 -10.45 -6.17
C ASN A 45 -0.08 -9.01 -5.67
N ALA A 46 0.42 -8.76 -4.46
CA ALA A 46 0.32 -7.46 -3.79
C ALA A 46 1.59 -7.13 -2.98
N VAL A 47 1.91 -5.84 -2.92
CA VAL A 47 2.93 -5.30 -2.03
C VAL A 47 2.35 -4.10 -1.29
N ASP A 48 2.58 -4.06 0.01
CA ASP A 48 2.32 -2.89 0.83
C ASP A 48 3.62 -2.10 0.98
N THR A 49 3.56 -0.79 0.79
CA THR A 49 4.69 0.12 0.98
C THR A 49 4.32 1.19 1.99
N LEU A 50 5.33 1.67 2.70
CA LEU A 50 5.25 2.75 3.67
C LEU A 50 6.47 3.65 3.48
N THR A 51 6.28 4.93 3.25
CA THR A 51 7.35 5.92 3.17
C THR A 51 7.18 6.89 4.33
N LEU A 52 8.13 6.90 5.26
CA LEU A 52 8.22 7.90 6.31
C LEU A 52 9.11 9.04 5.81
N LEU A 53 8.49 10.18 5.53
CA LEU A 53 9.17 11.38 5.02
C LEU A 53 9.70 12.23 6.18
N SER A 54 8.94 12.29 7.27
CA SER A 54 9.35 12.96 8.51
C SER A 54 8.56 12.39 9.69
N HIS A 55 8.81 12.90 10.91
CA HIS A 55 8.01 12.56 12.08
C HIS A 55 6.53 12.99 12.00
N ARG A 56 6.14 13.78 10.99
CA ARG A 56 4.77 14.26 10.78
C ARG A 56 4.14 13.79 9.47
N GLU A 57 4.94 13.26 8.56
CA GLU A 57 4.50 12.98 7.21
C GLU A 57 4.88 11.57 6.80
N CYS A 58 3.86 10.83 6.40
CA CYS A 58 3.97 9.45 5.99
C CYS A 58 3.00 9.17 4.85
N VAL A 59 3.38 8.26 3.97
CA VAL A 59 2.56 7.76 2.87
C VAL A 59 2.57 6.25 2.91
N ALA A 60 1.41 5.60 2.80
CA ALA A 60 1.32 4.16 2.59
C ALA A 60 0.54 3.86 1.32
N MET A 61 0.92 2.78 0.64
CA MET A 61 0.24 2.30 -0.55
C MET A 61 0.13 0.78 -0.55
N ARG A 62 -0.96 0.27 -1.12
CA ARG A 62 -1.04 -1.12 -1.58
C ARG A 62 -0.99 -1.10 -3.10
N LEU A 63 -0.05 -1.82 -3.67
CA LEU A 63 0.16 -1.92 -5.11
C LEU A 63 -0.13 -3.35 -5.55
N ARG A 64 -0.76 -3.50 -6.72
CA ARG A 64 -0.87 -4.80 -7.39
C ARG A 64 0.46 -5.14 -8.04
N VAL A 65 1.01 -6.30 -7.70
CA VAL A 65 2.13 -6.90 -8.41
C VAL A 65 1.52 -7.77 -9.51
N SER A 66 1.72 -7.42 -10.78
CA SER A 66 1.34 -8.30 -11.88
C SER A 66 2.44 -9.34 -12.12
N ASP A 67 2.05 -10.59 -12.39
CA ASP A 67 2.97 -11.66 -12.80
C ASP A 67 3.71 -11.30 -14.09
N ALA A 68 3.05 -10.50 -14.94
CA ALA A 68 3.72 -9.73 -15.96
C ALA A 68 4.33 -8.49 -15.29
N THR A 69 5.64 -8.40 -15.20
CA THR A 69 6.29 -7.13 -15.58
C THR A 69 5.58 -6.67 -16.84
N ASP A 70 4.65 -5.72 -16.72
CA ASP A 70 3.91 -5.20 -17.86
C ASP A 70 4.94 -4.87 -18.95
N ILE A 71 4.53 -5.04 -20.21
CA ILE A 71 5.33 -4.96 -21.45
C ILE A 71 6.02 -3.57 -21.62
N ASN A 72 5.95 -2.72 -20.60
CA ASN A 72 6.64 -1.46 -20.43
C ASN A 72 7.24 -1.35 -19.01
N PRO A 73 8.57 -1.43 -18.83
CA PRO A 73 9.24 -1.18 -17.54
C PRO A 73 9.06 0.25 -17.00
N ALA A 74 8.46 1.17 -17.77
CA ALA A 74 8.05 2.49 -17.30
C ALA A 74 6.64 2.54 -16.72
N ALA A 75 5.85 1.46 -16.79
CA ALA A 75 4.51 1.42 -16.20
C ALA A 75 4.62 1.24 -14.68
N SER A 76 4.07 2.20 -13.92
CA SER A 76 3.95 2.05 -12.47
C SER A 76 2.93 0.95 -12.13
N PRO A 77 3.20 0.08 -11.15
CA PRO A 77 2.26 -0.95 -10.75
C PRO A 77 0.92 -0.33 -10.33
N PRO A 78 -0.24 -0.95 -10.64
CA PRO A 78 -1.53 -0.36 -10.32
C PRO A 78 -1.73 -0.12 -8.82
N LEU A 79 -2.14 1.09 -8.46
CA LEU A 79 -2.48 1.47 -7.09
C LEU A 79 -3.84 0.88 -6.69
N LEU A 80 -3.86 0.05 -5.65
CA LEU A 80 -5.08 -0.54 -5.08
C LEU A 80 -5.65 0.30 -3.96
N TRP A 81 -4.77 0.93 -3.17
CA TRP A 81 -5.12 1.78 -2.05
C TRP A 81 -3.95 2.70 -1.73
N GLY A 82 -4.22 3.91 -1.23
CA GLY A 82 -3.20 4.82 -0.73
C GLY A 82 -3.74 5.73 0.36
N ARG A 83 -2.87 6.09 1.30
CA ARG A 83 -3.15 7.11 2.33
C ARG A 83 -1.89 7.91 2.62
N ALA A 84 -2.07 9.22 2.76
CA ALA A 84 -1.05 10.14 3.24
C ALA A 84 -1.53 10.83 4.53
N GLY A 85 -0.61 11.21 5.41
CA GLY A 85 -0.94 11.90 6.65
C GLY A 85 0.12 11.71 7.72
N THR A 86 -0.29 11.75 8.99
CA THR A 86 0.62 11.48 10.10
C THR A 86 1.01 10.00 10.14
N PRO A 87 2.20 9.65 10.68
CA PRO A 87 2.60 8.26 10.82
C PRO A 87 1.57 7.41 11.58
N ALA A 88 0.95 7.95 12.63
CA ALA A 88 -0.05 7.23 13.42
C ALA A 88 -1.30 6.90 12.58
N ASP A 89 -1.86 7.87 11.86
CA ASP A 89 -3.06 7.68 11.05
C ASP A 89 -2.84 6.75 9.86
N VAL A 90 -1.68 6.88 9.22
CA VAL A 90 -1.29 6.08 8.06
C VAL A 90 -1.09 4.62 8.47
N LEU A 91 -0.39 4.39 9.58
CA LEU A 91 -0.16 3.03 10.09
C LEU A 91 -1.44 2.36 10.58
N ALA A 92 -2.31 3.08 11.28
CA ALA A 92 -3.61 2.56 11.68
C ALA A 92 -4.39 2.06 10.44
N ALA A 93 -4.50 2.91 9.42
CA ALA A 93 -5.20 2.57 8.19
C ALA A 93 -4.60 1.39 7.44
N LEU A 94 -3.27 1.32 7.40
CA LEU A 94 -2.53 0.26 6.73
C LEU A 94 -2.70 -1.08 7.45
N LEU A 95 -2.72 -1.08 8.78
CA LEU A 95 -2.91 -2.28 9.59
C LEU A 95 -4.36 -2.79 9.56
N ASP A 96 -5.32 -1.88 9.40
CA ASP A 96 -6.76 -2.16 9.22
C ASP A 96 -7.10 -2.70 7.82
N LEU A 97 -6.18 -2.59 6.84
CA LEU A 97 -6.43 -3.15 5.51
C LEU A 97 -6.63 -4.66 5.60
N PRO A 98 -7.74 -5.18 5.06
CA PRO A 98 -7.95 -6.62 5.00
C PRO A 98 -6.92 -7.24 4.04
N ALA A 99 -6.68 -8.55 4.15
CA ALA A 99 -5.78 -9.26 3.24
C ALA A 99 -6.22 -9.10 1.76
N PRO A 100 -5.30 -9.11 0.78
CA PRO A 100 -5.64 -8.92 -0.63
C PRO A 100 -6.70 -9.87 -1.18
N ASP A 101 -6.80 -11.10 -0.65
CA ASP A 101 -7.81 -12.10 -1.03
C ASP A 101 -9.15 -11.93 -0.28
N ALA A 102 -9.23 -11.03 0.68
CA ALA A 102 -10.48 -10.77 1.39
C ALA A 102 -11.57 -10.20 0.45
N PRO A 103 -12.85 -10.50 0.69
CA PRO A 103 -13.96 -9.92 -0.07
C PRO A 103 -14.03 -8.39 0.00
N THR A 104 -13.59 -7.82 1.13
CA THR A 104 -13.60 -6.38 1.41
C THR A 104 -12.30 -5.68 1.03
N ALA A 105 -11.32 -6.38 0.45
CA ALA A 105 -10.07 -5.75 0.05
C ALA A 105 -10.28 -4.73 -1.09
N PRO A 106 -9.55 -3.60 -1.07
CA PRO A 106 -9.49 -2.70 -2.20
C PRO A 106 -9.02 -3.46 -3.46
N ARG A 107 -9.77 -3.29 -4.56
CA ARG A 107 -9.50 -3.92 -5.86
C ARG A 107 -9.51 -2.86 -6.94
N LEU A 108 -8.76 -3.10 -8.02
CA LEU A 108 -8.94 -2.33 -9.24
C LEU A 108 -10.37 -2.58 -9.75
N THR A 109 -11.23 -1.58 -9.67
CA THR A 109 -12.41 -1.54 -10.51
C THR A 109 -11.95 -1.23 -11.93
N LEU A 110 -11.88 -2.26 -12.79
CA LEU A 110 -11.92 -2.01 -14.22
C LEU A 110 -13.27 -1.36 -14.53
N PRO A 111 -13.34 -0.33 -15.39
CA PRO A 111 -14.62 0.12 -15.91
C PRO A 111 -15.31 -1.10 -16.54
N ARG A 112 -16.54 -1.38 -16.11
CA ARG A 112 -17.36 -2.43 -16.70
C ARG A 112 -17.47 -2.11 -18.20
N PRO A 113 -17.07 -3.00 -19.13
CA PRO A 113 -17.36 -2.76 -20.54
C PRO A 113 -18.87 -2.57 -20.64
N GLU A 114 -19.31 -1.46 -21.22
CA GLU A 114 -20.71 -1.30 -21.60
C GLU A 114 -21.04 -2.53 -22.43
N LEU A 115 -21.94 -3.36 -21.91
CA LEU A 115 -22.41 -4.55 -22.60
C LEU A 115 -23.11 -4.01 -23.85
N TRP A 116 -22.45 -4.14 -25.00
CA TRP A 116 -23.04 -3.75 -26.27
C TRP A 116 -24.35 -4.50 -26.43
N THR A 117 -25.47 -3.78 -26.31
CA THR A 117 -26.79 -4.28 -26.69
C THR A 117 -27.00 -3.92 -28.15
N PRO A 118 -27.07 -4.90 -29.08
CA PRO A 118 -27.50 -4.60 -30.44
C PRO A 118 -28.90 -3.97 -30.35
N SER A 119 -29.07 -2.77 -30.92
CA SER A 119 -30.42 -2.28 -31.14
C SER A 119 -31.07 -3.20 -32.17
N SER A 120 -32.08 -3.95 -31.73
CA SER A 120 -33.00 -4.59 -32.67
C SER A 120 -33.80 -3.47 -33.32
N ALA A 121 -33.32 -2.97 -34.45
CA ALA A 121 -34.12 -2.16 -35.35
C ALA A 121 -35.31 -3.03 -35.79
N SER A 122 -36.51 -2.61 -35.38
CA SER A 122 -37.81 -3.14 -35.85
C SER A 122 -38.34 -2.23 -36.94
#